data_AF-A0A7S3SRJ4-F1
#
_entry.id   AF-A0A7S3SRJ4-F1
#
_cell.length_a   1.000
_cell.length_b   1.000
_cell.length_c   1.000
_cell.angle_alpha   90.00
_cell.angle_beta   90.00
_cell.angle_gamma   90.00
#
_symmetry.space_group_name_H-M   'P 1'
#
loop_
_entity.id
_entity.type
_entity.pdbx_description
1 polymer ?
#
loop_
_entity_poly.entity_id
_entity_poly.type
_entity_poly.pdbx_seq_one_letter_code
_entity_poly.pdbx_strand_id
1 'polypeptide(L)'
;QLGDAPLAVPAAAAGEAHVLANLIKRWFRQLPMRLFDVVPSERRVACSTGAECLALLQSDAFPPLQKGITLWLLELMSDVVDNGEENKMSLDAIAIVLSPNLYTPLAEGADPYEALHHAKVMAHFVVELLSAFTSTRNQWRSNSDGLAASEEAAEAA
;
A
#
# COMPACT_ATOMS: atom_id res chain seq x y z
N GLN A 1 19.71 -5.60 34.26
CA GLN A 1 19.78 -5.39 32.80
C GLN A 1 19.40 -6.70 32.13
N LEU A 2 18.10 -6.93 31.90
CA LEU A 2 17.63 -7.96 30.97
C LEU A 2 17.36 -7.22 29.66
N GLY A 3 18.10 -7.59 28.62
CA GLY A 3 17.99 -6.98 27.31
C GLY A 3 16.66 -7.32 26.64
N ASP A 4 16.15 -6.33 25.91
CA ASP A 4 15.14 -6.50 24.86
C ASP A 4 15.63 -7.52 23.84
N ALA A 5 15.24 -8.77 24.01
CA ALA A 5 15.21 -9.71 22.91
C ALA A 5 13.93 -9.43 22.12
N PRO A 6 14.01 -9.25 20.78
CA PRO A 6 12.81 -9.08 19.97
C PRO A 6 11.89 -10.27 20.20
N LEU A 7 10.63 -9.99 20.53
CA LEU A 7 9.61 -11.01 20.76
C LEU A 7 9.47 -11.83 19.48
N ALA A 8 10.13 -12.99 19.42
CA ALA A 8 10.04 -13.90 18.30
C ALA A 8 8.57 -14.27 18.09
N VAL A 9 8.01 -13.85 16.95
CA VAL A 9 6.64 -14.19 16.56
C VAL A 9 6.56 -15.73 16.48
N PRO A 10 5.72 -16.39 17.30
CA PRO A 10 5.63 -17.85 17.28
C PRO A 10 5.22 -18.35 15.88
N ALA A 11 5.78 -19.48 15.43
CA ALA A 11 5.49 -20.05 14.10
C ALA A 11 3.99 -20.29 13.84
N ALA A 12 3.16 -20.45 14.88
CA ALA A 12 1.71 -20.52 14.77
C ALA A 12 1.06 -19.21 14.30
N ALA A 13 1.57 -18.05 14.74
CA ALA A 13 1.08 -16.73 14.35
C ALA A 13 1.43 -16.37 12.89
N ALA A 14 2.55 -16.89 12.37
CA ALA A 14 2.90 -16.70 10.95
C ALA A 14 1.86 -17.34 10.01
N GLY A 15 1.34 -18.52 10.36
CA GLY A 15 0.25 -19.18 9.63
C GLY A 15 -1.03 -18.33 9.61
N GLU A 16 -1.39 -17.72 10.73
CA GLU A 16 -2.55 -16.83 10.84
C GLU A 16 -2.39 -15.55 10.01
N ALA A 17 -1.20 -14.94 10.02
CA ALA A 17 -0.89 -13.76 9.21
C ALA A 17 -1.03 -14.04 7.70
N HIS A 18 -0.58 -15.21 7.22
CA HIS A 18 -0.77 -15.61 5.83
C HIS A 18 -2.25 -15.80 5.46
N VAL A 19 -3.05 -16.35 6.36
CA VAL A 19 -4.50 -16.50 6.17
C VAL A 19 -5.17 -15.13 6.06
N LEU A 20 -4.86 -14.20 6.97
CA LEU A 20 -5.40 -12.83 6.94
C LEU A 20 -4.99 -12.08 5.68
N ALA A 21 -3.71 -12.15 5.29
CA ALA A 21 -3.22 -11.53 4.06
C ALA A 21 -3.95 -12.08 2.83
N ASN A 22 -4.18 -13.40 2.77
CA ASN A 22 -4.94 -14.02 1.68
C ASN A 22 -6.41 -13.60 1.68
N LEU A 23 -7.04 -13.46 2.85
CA LEU A 23 -8.42 -12.99 2.97
C LEU A 23 -8.56 -11.54 2.49
N ILE A 24 -7.66 -10.65 2.88
CA ILE A 24 -7.64 -9.25 2.43
C ILE A 24 -7.50 -9.18 0.91
N LYS A 25 -6.51 -9.87 0.34
CA LYS A 25 -6.31 -9.94 -1.13
C LYS A 25 -7.55 -10.45 -1.85
N ARG A 26 -8.16 -11.52 -1.33
CA ARG A 26 -9.37 -12.11 -1.92
C ARG A 26 -10.56 -11.17 -1.83
N TRP A 27 -10.74 -10.48 -0.71
CA TRP A 27 -11.83 -9.53 -0.52
C TRP A 27 -11.81 -8.44 -1.60
N PHE A 28 -10.65 -7.78 -1.80
CA PHE A 28 -10.50 -6.78 -2.85
C PHE A 28 -10.78 -7.32 -4.25
N ARG A 29 -10.28 -8.53 -4.57
CA ARG A 29 -10.49 -9.17 -5.87
C ARG A 29 -11.96 -9.52 -6.13
N GLN A 30 -12.76 -9.73 -5.08
CA GLN A 30 -14.16 -10.15 -5.15
C GLN A 30 -15.16 -8.99 -5.08
N LEU A 31 -14.70 -7.75 -4.92
CA LEU A 31 -15.59 -6.60 -4.98
C LEU A 31 -16.29 -6.54 -6.35
N PRO A 32 -17.60 -6.20 -6.41
CA PRO A 32 -18.32 -6.03 -7.68
C PRO A 32 -17.66 -5.00 -8.60
N MET A 33 -17.02 -3.99 -8.00
CA MET A 33 -16.14 -3.04 -8.64
C MET A 33 -14.85 -2.99 -7.82
N ARG A 34 -13.71 -3.36 -8.41
CA ARG A 34 -12.45 -3.40 -7.68
C ARG A 34 -11.97 -1.98 -7.37
N LEU A 35 -11.12 -1.87 -6.36
CA LEU A 35 -10.79 -0.59 -5.72
C LEU A 35 -10.35 0.49 -6.71
N PHE A 36 -9.53 0.14 -7.70
CA PHE A 36 -9.02 1.07 -8.71
C PHE A 36 -9.89 1.16 -9.96
N ASP A 37 -10.88 0.29 -10.14
CA ASP A 37 -11.78 0.35 -11.30
C ASP A 37 -12.77 1.52 -11.23
N VAL A 38 -12.84 2.22 -10.10
CA VAL A 38 -13.51 3.54 -10.02
C VAL A 38 -12.83 4.61 -10.88
N VAL A 39 -11.55 4.41 -11.20
CA VAL A 39 -10.78 5.30 -12.06
C VAL A 39 -10.66 4.69 -13.46
N PRO A 40 -10.89 5.46 -14.53
CA PRO A 40 -10.63 5.01 -15.90
C PRO A 40 -9.24 4.43 -16.07
N SER A 41 -9.13 3.35 -16.85
CA SER A 41 -7.85 2.65 -17.07
C SER A 41 -6.78 3.61 -17.56
N GLU A 42 -7.11 4.46 -18.52
CA GLU A 42 -6.23 5.42 -19.19
C GLU A 42 -5.58 6.39 -18.19
N ARG A 43 -6.34 6.84 -17.18
CA ARG A 43 -5.83 7.73 -16.14
C ARG A 43 -4.89 7.02 -15.18
N ARG A 44 -5.16 5.75 -14.88
CA ARG A 44 -4.31 4.93 -14.00
C ARG A 44 -2.98 4.62 -14.66
N VAL A 45 -3.00 4.15 -15.91
CA VAL A 45 -1.77 3.80 -16.65
C VAL A 45 -0.93 5.02 -17.04
N ALA A 46 -1.54 6.21 -17.13
CA ALA A 46 -0.81 7.45 -17.38
C ALA A 46 -0.08 8.00 -16.15
N CYS A 47 -0.45 7.59 -14.93
CA CYS A 47 0.23 8.02 -13.72
C CYS A 47 1.55 7.27 -13.56
N SER A 48 2.66 8.00 -13.67
CA SER A 48 4.00 7.42 -13.73
C SER A 48 4.91 7.86 -12.60
N THR A 49 4.51 8.86 -11.83
CA THR A 49 5.26 9.35 -10.67
C THR A 49 4.40 9.31 -9.42
N GLY A 50 5.06 9.19 -8.25
CA GLY A 50 4.37 9.21 -6.96
C GLY A 50 3.50 10.45 -6.73
N ALA A 51 3.93 11.62 -7.21
CA ALA A 51 3.15 12.87 -7.12
C ALA A 51 1.87 12.81 -7.95
N GLU A 52 1.94 12.31 -9.19
CA GLU A 52 0.76 12.11 -10.04
C GLU A 52 -0.19 11.08 -9.43
N CYS A 53 0.33 9.98 -8.89
CA CYS A 53 -0.46 8.93 -8.26
C CYS A 53 -1.21 9.45 -7.03
N LEU A 54 -0.55 10.22 -6.16
CA LEU A 54 -1.18 10.86 -5.00
C LEU A 54 -2.22 11.90 -5.42
N ALA A 55 -1.92 12.72 -6.44
CA ALA A 55 -2.87 13.68 -6.97
C ALA A 55 -4.12 13.00 -7.53
N LEU A 56 -3.94 11.87 -8.23
CA LEU A 56 -5.06 11.05 -8.72
C LEU A 56 -5.91 10.52 -7.55
N LEU A 57 -5.28 9.96 -6.51
CA LEU A 57 -5.98 9.52 -5.30
C LEU A 57 -6.71 10.66 -4.58
N GLN A 58 -6.16 11.87 -4.63
CA GLN A 58 -6.75 13.04 -4.01
C GLN A 58 -7.89 13.66 -4.82
N SER A 59 -7.90 13.44 -6.14
CA SER A 59 -8.89 13.97 -7.08
C SER A 59 -10.29 13.39 -6.89
N ASP A 60 -11.24 13.96 -7.62
CA ASP A 60 -12.64 13.51 -7.71
C ASP A 60 -12.82 12.15 -8.40
N ALA A 61 -11.77 11.61 -9.03
CA ALA A 61 -11.79 10.28 -9.64
C ALA A 61 -12.00 9.15 -8.61
N PHE A 62 -11.56 9.36 -7.36
CA PHE A 62 -11.84 8.43 -6.27
C PHE A 62 -13.00 8.94 -5.42
N PRO A 63 -14.13 8.22 -5.37
CA PRO A 63 -15.20 8.57 -4.45
C PRO A 63 -14.73 8.44 -2.99
N PRO A 64 -15.34 9.16 -2.04
CA PRO A 64 -14.85 9.25 -0.66
C PRO A 64 -14.61 7.91 0.03
N LEU A 65 -15.47 6.92 -0.22
CA LEU A 65 -15.34 5.57 0.35
C LEU A 65 -14.09 4.85 -0.18
N GLN A 66 -13.90 4.81 -1.49
CA GLN A 66 -12.75 4.15 -2.13
C GLN A 66 -11.45 4.87 -1.82
N LYS A 67 -11.48 6.21 -1.70
CA LYS A 67 -10.35 7.00 -1.22
C LYS A 67 -9.98 6.59 0.21
N GLY A 68 -10.93 6.53 1.12
CA GLY A 68 -10.70 6.08 2.51
C GLY A 68 -10.15 4.66 2.60
N ILE A 69 -10.71 3.72 1.84
CA ILE A 69 -10.23 2.33 1.79
C ILE A 69 -8.81 2.25 1.20
N THR A 70 -8.53 3.04 0.16
CA THR A 70 -7.18 3.09 -0.44
C THR A 70 -6.16 3.66 0.53
N LEU A 71 -6.49 4.72 1.26
CA LEU A 71 -5.61 5.28 2.29
C LEU A 71 -5.35 4.29 3.42
N TRP A 72 -6.38 3.59 3.90
CA TRP A 72 -6.21 2.53 4.89
C TRP A 72 -5.31 1.40 4.37
N LEU A 73 -5.51 0.99 3.12
CA LEU A 73 -4.70 -0.05 2.50
C LEU A 73 -3.24 0.39 2.33
N LEU A 74 -3.01 1.65 1.94
CA LEU A 74 -1.68 2.23 1.85
C LEU A 74 -0.98 2.25 3.21
N GLU A 75 -1.69 2.66 4.27
CA GLU A 75 -1.17 2.61 5.64
C GLU A 75 -0.74 1.20 6.04
N LEU A 76 -1.62 0.21 5.82
CA LEU A 76 -1.33 -1.19 6.09
C LEU A 76 -0.13 -1.70 5.28
N MET A 77 -0.05 -1.36 3.99
CA MET A 77 1.08 -1.76 3.15
C MET A 77 2.39 -1.12 3.62
N SER A 78 2.36 0.15 4.02
CA SER A 78 3.53 0.84 4.54
C SER A 78 4.03 0.18 5.83
N ASP A 79 3.13 -0.22 6.73
CA ASP A 79 3.52 -0.97 7.94
C ASP A 79 4.17 -2.32 7.61
N VAL A 80 3.68 -3.02 6.58
CA VAL A 80 4.32 -4.27 6.13
C VAL A 80 5.70 -4.02 5.55
N VAL A 81 5.87 -2.94 4.76
CA VAL A 81 7.16 -2.55 4.17
C VAL A 81 8.17 -2.13 5.23
N ASP A 82 7.76 -1.38 6.26
CA ASP A 82 8.64 -0.98 7.36
C ASP A 82 9.22 -2.19 8.11
N ASN A 83 8.47 -3.28 8.18
CA ASN A 83 8.90 -4.54 8.79
C ASN A 83 9.60 -5.50 7.79
N GLY A 84 10.08 -4.96 6.66
CA GLY A 84 10.70 -5.71 5.57
C GLY A 84 11.91 -6.57 5.98
N GLU A 85 12.66 -6.15 7.00
CA GLU A 85 13.79 -6.92 7.54
C GLU A 85 13.35 -8.28 8.12
N GLU A 86 12.14 -8.36 8.67
CA GLU A 86 11.60 -9.59 9.25
C GLU A 86 10.78 -10.38 8.23
N ASN A 87 9.84 -9.72 7.56
CA ASN A 87 8.85 -10.37 6.70
C ASN A 87 9.30 -10.52 5.22
N LYS A 88 10.43 -9.91 4.85
CA LYS A 88 11.03 -9.93 3.49
C LYS A 88 10.16 -9.31 2.39
N MET A 89 9.21 -8.45 2.76
CA MET A 89 8.34 -7.75 1.82
C MET A 89 8.86 -6.34 1.55
N SER A 90 9.40 -6.12 0.34
CA SER A 90 9.73 -4.78 -0.16
C SER A 90 8.51 -4.08 -0.78
N LEU A 91 8.63 -2.79 -1.09
CA LEU A 91 7.65 -2.03 -1.88
C LEU A 91 7.25 -2.78 -3.16
N ASP A 92 8.24 -3.25 -3.93
CA ASP A 92 8.01 -4.00 -5.17
C ASP A 92 7.29 -5.33 -4.90
N ALA A 93 7.71 -6.06 -3.86
CA ALA A 93 7.09 -7.34 -3.52
C ALA A 93 5.61 -7.16 -3.18
N ILE A 94 5.28 -6.14 -2.38
CA ILE A 94 3.90 -5.79 -2.02
C ILE A 94 3.09 -5.38 -3.25
N ALA A 95 3.65 -4.50 -4.08
CA ALA A 95 2.96 -4.01 -5.27
C ALA A 95 2.63 -5.16 -6.24
N ILE A 96 3.58 -6.07 -6.49
CA ILE A 96 3.40 -7.22 -7.39
C ILE A 96 2.28 -8.14 -6.89
N VAL A 97 2.24 -8.44 -5.58
CA VAL A 97 1.25 -9.39 -5.05
C VAL A 97 -0.12 -8.77 -4.83
N LEU A 98 -0.19 -7.47 -4.54
CA LEU A 98 -1.45 -6.81 -4.19
C LEU A 98 -2.13 -6.20 -5.42
N SER A 99 -1.38 -5.57 -6.33
CA SER A 99 -1.91 -4.85 -7.50
C SER A 99 -2.94 -5.66 -8.30
N PRO A 100 -2.73 -6.95 -8.65
CA PRO A 100 -3.71 -7.75 -9.40
C PRO A 100 -5.07 -7.95 -8.72
N ASN A 101 -5.19 -7.64 -7.43
CA ASN A 101 -6.43 -7.72 -6.67
C ASN A 101 -7.20 -6.39 -6.63
N LEU A 102 -6.60 -5.29 -7.10
CA LEU A 102 -7.16 -3.93 -6.96
C LEU A 102 -7.80 -3.40 -8.24
N TYR A 103 -7.52 -4.00 -9.39
CA TYR A 103 -8.12 -3.64 -10.69
C TYR A 103 -8.58 -4.88 -11.44
N THR A 104 -9.49 -4.72 -12.40
CA THR A 104 -9.93 -5.81 -13.28
C THR A 104 -8.89 -5.99 -14.40
N PRO A 105 -8.23 -7.16 -14.51
CA PRO A 105 -7.29 -7.43 -15.59
C PRO A 105 -7.96 -7.33 -16.95
N LEU A 106 -7.13 -7.18 -18.00
CA LEU A 106 -7.62 -7.33 -19.37
C LEU A 106 -8.32 -8.69 -19.53
N ALA A 107 -9.42 -8.70 -20.29
CA ALA A 107 -10.33 -9.84 -20.41
C ALA A 107 -9.61 -11.13 -20.86
N GLU A 108 -10.18 -12.27 -20.48
CA GLU A 108 -9.75 -13.57 -21.01
C GLU A 108 -9.85 -13.56 -22.54
N GLY A 109 -8.70 -13.67 -23.22
CA GLY A 109 -8.59 -13.54 -24.68
C GLY A 109 -7.87 -12.28 -25.16
N ALA A 110 -7.49 -11.36 -24.26
CA ALA A 110 -6.55 -10.29 -24.58
C ALA A 110 -5.19 -10.88 -25.02
N ASP A 111 -4.48 -10.14 -25.86
CA ASP A 111 -3.13 -10.51 -26.27
C ASP A 111 -2.23 -10.67 -25.02
N PRO A 112 -1.45 -11.77 -24.89
CA PRO A 112 -0.65 -12.03 -23.70
C PRO A 112 0.39 -10.95 -23.41
N TYR A 113 0.90 -10.27 -24.43
CA TYR A 113 1.85 -9.17 -24.27
C TYR A 113 1.14 -7.95 -23.70
N GLU A 114 -0.04 -7.60 -24.21
CA GLU A 114 -0.87 -6.52 -23.66
C GLU A 114 -1.29 -6.78 -22.21
N ALA A 115 -1.70 -8.01 -21.89
CA ALA A 115 -2.06 -8.40 -20.51
C ALA A 115 -0.86 -8.27 -19.56
N LEU A 116 0.32 -8.74 -19.97
CA LEU A 116 1.55 -8.61 -19.20
C LEU A 116 1.98 -7.15 -19.06
N HIS A 117 1.92 -6.37 -20.13
CA HIS A 117 2.25 -4.95 -20.12
C HIS A 117 1.35 -4.19 -19.15
N HIS A 118 0.04 -4.37 -19.25
CA HIS A 118 -0.94 -3.78 -18.34
C HIS A 118 -0.65 -4.15 -16.88
N ALA A 119 -0.36 -5.44 -16.60
CA ALA A 119 -0.03 -5.89 -15.26
C ALA A 119 1.23 -5.21 -14.70
N LYS A 120 2.26 -5.03 -15.53
CA LYS A 120 3.49 -4.33 -15.15
C LYS A 120 3.24 -2.85 -14.85
N VAL A 121 2.48 -2.17 -15.70
CA VAL A 121 2.14 -0.74 -15.51
C VAL A 121 1.33 -0.56 -14.23
N MET A 122 0.35 -1.43 -13.97
CA MET A 122 -0.44 -1.37 -12.74
C MET A 122 0.37 -1.72 -11.48
N ALA A 123 1.36 -2.60 -11.56
CA ALA A 123 2.28 -2.83 -10.45
C ALA A 123 3.15 -1.59 -10.19
N HIS A 124 3.69 -0.97 -11.25
CA HIS A 124 4.46 0.27 -11.15
C HIS A 124 3.64 1.42 -10.54
N PHE A 125 2.40 1.61 -10.96
CA PHE A 125 1.47 2.57 -10.36
C PHE A 125 1.34 2.39 -8.84
N VAL A 126 1.21 1.13 -8.37
CA VAL A 126 1.13 0.83 -6.93
C VAL A 126 2.44 1.11 -6.21
N VAL A 127 3.60 0.81 -6.81
CA VAL A 127 4.91 1.15 -6.24
C VAL A 127 5.04 2.65 -6.05
N GLU A 128 4.76 3.45 -7.09
CA GLU A 128 4.86 4.91 -7.03
C GLU A 128 3.91 5.52 -6.00
N LEU A 129 2.66 5.05 -5.98
CA LEU A 129 1.66 5.51 -5.01
C LEU A 129 2.08 5.18 -3.57
N LEU A 130 2.50 3.94 -3.31
CA LEU A 130 2.89 3.49 -1.99
C LEU A 130 4.18 4.16 -1.52
N SER A 131 5.17 4.31 -2.40
CA SER A 131 6.43 4.99 -2.10
C SER A 131 6.20 6.45 -1.68
N ALA A 132 5.38 7.18 -2.45
CA ALA A 132 5.06 8.56 -2.16
C ALA A 132 4.25 8.70 -0.87
N PHE A 133 3.22 7.86 -0.68
CA PHE A 133 2.44 7.83 0.55
C PHE A 133 3.30 7.56 1.79
N THR A 134 4.14 6.51 1.73
CA THR A 134 5.02 6.12 2.84
C THR A 134 6.00 7.24 3.19
N SER A 135 6.56 7.89 2.17
CA SER A 135 7.46 9.03 2.36
C SER A 135 6.76 10.20 3.06
N THR A 136 5.54 10.57 2.63
CA THR A 136 4.75 11.63 3.28
C THR A 136 4.37 11.26 4.72
N ARG A 137 3.94 10.01 4.95
CA ARG A 137 3.58 9.50 6.28
C ARG A 137 4.77 9.55 7.24
N ASN A 138 5.94 9.09 6.79
CA ASN A 138 7.13 9.06 7.63
C ASN A 138 7.61 10.48 7.99
N GLN A 139 7.56 11.42 7.03
CA GLN A 139 7.82 12.84 7.31
C GLN A 139 6.86 13.40 8.38
N TRP A 140 5.57 13.08 8.27
CA TRP A 140 4.57 13.53 9.25
C TRP A 140 4.82 12.94 10.64
N ARG A 141 5.14 11.65 10.74
CA ARG A 141 5.47 10.99 12.00
C ARG A 141 6.72 11.62 12.65
N SER A 142 7.81 11.79 11.89
CA SER A 142 9.03 12.44 12.40
C SER A 142 8.82 13.87 12.89
N ASN A 143 7.99 14.66 12.18
CA ASN A 143 7.66 16.02 12.62
C ASN A 143 6.82 16.02 13.90
N SER A 144 5.89 15.07 14.04
CA SER A 144 5.02 14.95 15.21
C SER A 144 5.81 14.52 16.45
N ASP A 145 6.72 13.56 16.31
CA ASP A 145 7.59 13.10 17.39
C ASP A 145 8.53 14.24 17.86
N GLY A 146 9.05 15.03 16.92
CA GLY A 146 9.89 16.19 17.22
C GLY A 146 9.14 17.29 17.99
N LEU A 147 7.87 17.53 17.66
CA LEU A 147 7.01 18.47 18.38
C LEU A 147 6.74 17.98 19.81
N ALA A 148 6.36 16.71 19.99
CA ALA A 148 6.10 16.13 21.31
C ALA A 148 7.34 16.18 22.22
N ALA A 149 8.52 15.84 21.69
CA ALA A 149 9.78 15.91 22.44
C ALA A 149 10.15 17.35 22.86
N SER A 150 9.79 18.35 22.05
CA SER A 150 10.03 19.75 22.38
C SER A 150 9.09 20.28 23.46
N GLU A 151 7.84 19.80 23.51
CA GLU A 151 6.86 20.14 24.54
C GLU A 151 7.25 19.52 25.89
N GLU A 152 7.64 18.24 25.92
CA GLU A 152 8.12 17.57 27.14
C GLU A 152 9.36 18.25 27.73
N ALA A 153 10.29 18.69 26.87
CA ALA A 153 11.49 19.40 27.30
C ALA A 153 11.19 20.80 27.88
N ALA A 154 10.12 21.46 27.41
CA ALA A 154 9.69 22.75 27.90
C ALA A 154 8.93 22.65 29.24
N GLU A 155 8.16 21.58 29.46
CA GLU A 155 7.47 21.32 30.73
C GLU A 155 8.43 20.88 31.85
N ALA A 156 9.58 20.29 31.49
CA ALA A 156 10.59 19.85 32.45
C ALA A 156 11.56 20.96 32.92
N ALA A 157 11.47 22.17 32.36
CA ALA A 157 12.33 23.33 32.64
C ALA A 157 11.67 24.37 33.55
#